data_AF-A0AAD2DA49-F1
#
_entry.id   AF-A0AAD2DA49-F1
#
_cell.length_a   1.000
_cell.length_b   1.000
_cell.length_c   1.000
_cell.angle_alpha   90.00
_cell.angle_beta   90.00
_cell.angle_gamma   90.00
#
_symmetry.space_group_name_H-M   'P 1'
#
loop_
_entity.id
_entity.type
_entity.pdbx_description
1 polymer ?
#
loop_
_entity_poly.entity_id
_entity_poly.type
_entity_poly.pdbx_seq_one_letter_code
_entity_poly.pdbx_strand_id
1 'polypeptide(L)'
;MSDEIDAILGDEAKLQEVVDHCFQEADANGDGTIDVQEFEAHMKMVYEDISIPTPTQENMETYMGTLDINSDGKLDKDEFKKYVVDMLNKDKESRTS
;
A
#
# COMPACT_ATOMS: atom_id res chain seq x y z
N MET A 1 -5.35 -9.77 -17.78
CA MET A 1 -4.48 -8.94 -16.92
C MET A 1 -4.98 -7.50 -16.84
N SER A 2 -5.08 -6.71 -17.92
CA SER A 2 -5.70 -5.36 -17.87
C SER A 2 -7.20 -5.37 -17.53
N ASP A 3 -7.94 -6.35 -18.04
CA ASP A 3 -9.38 -6.52 -17.77
C ASP A 3 -9.67 -6.92 -16.31
N GLU A 4 -8.70 -7.55 -15.64
CA GLU A 4 -8.83 -7.94 -14.24
C GLU A 4 -8.69 -6.72 -13.32
N ILE A 5 -7.77 -5.81 -13.63
CA ILE A 5 -7.62 -4.53 -12.92
C ILE A 5 -8.88 -3.68 -13.07
N ASP A 6 -9.44 -3.58 -14.28
CA ASP A 6 -10.68 -2.84 -14.54
C ASP A 6 -11.87 -3.44 -13.78
N ALA A 7 -11.94 -4.78 -13.71
CA ALA A 7 -12.95 -5.47 -12.94
C ALA A 7 -12.79 -5.31 -11.42
N ILE A 8 -11.57 -5.08 -10.91
CA ILE A 8 -11.34 -4.76 -9.49
C ILE A 8 -11.72 -3.31 -9.22
N LEU A 9 -11.32 -2.37 -10.08
CA LEU A 9 -11.65 -0.94 -9.93
C LEU A 9 -13.14 -0.64 -10.10
N GLY A 10 -13.83 -1.39 -10.97
CA GLY A 10 -15.27 -1.26 -11.22
C GLY A 10 -16.15 -1.96 -10.20
N ASP A 11 -15.58 -2.77 -9.30
CA ASP A 11 -16.32 -3.60 -8.35
C ASP A 11 -15.81 -3.32 -6.93
N GLU A 12 -16.55 -2.48 -6.19
CA GLU A 12 -16.16 -2.05 -4.84
C GLU A 12 -15.94 -3.22 -3.89
N ALA A 13 -16.67 -4.32 -4.05
CA ALA A 13 -16.49 -5.50 -3.21
C ALA A 13 -15.14 -6.17 -3.45
N LYS A 14 -14.72 -6.31 -4.71
CA LYS A 14 -13.40 -6.87 -5.05
C LYS A 14 -12.27 -5.94 -4.65
N LEU A 15 -12.42 -4.64 -4.91
CA LEU A 15 -11.45 -3.66 -4.46
C LEU A 15 -11.29 -3.73 -2.94
N GLN A 16 -12.40 -3.83 -2.21
CA GLN A 16 -12.37 -3.92 -0.77
C GLN A 16 -11.76 -5.22 -0.27
N GLU A 17 -12.00 -6.37 -0.90
CA GLU A 17 -11.28 -7.62 -0.56
C GLU A 17 -9.77 -7.50 -0.78
N VAL A 18 -9.33 -6.94 -1.91
CA VAL A 18 -7.90 -6.76 -2.20
C VAL A 18 -7.27 -5.80 -1.18
N VAL A 19 -7.96 -4.68 -0.92
CA VAL A 19 -7.52 -3.69 0.08
C VAL A 19 -7.45 -4.35 1.44
N ASP A 20 -8.48 -5.04 1.91
CA ASP A 20 -8.50 -5.66 3.24
C ASP A 20 -7.42 -6.74 3.36
N HIS A 21 -7.20 -7.56 2.33
CA HIS A 21 -6.13 -8.56 2.33
C HIS A 21 -4.74 -7.94 2.41
N CYS A 22 -4.43 -6.97 1.54
CA CYS A 22 -3.13 -6.28 1.57
C CYS A 22 -2.96 -5.47 2.86
N PHE A 23 -4.05 -4.89 3.37
CA PHE A 23 -4.05 -4.14 4.60
C PHE A 23 -3.76 -5.07 5.79
N GLN A 24 -4.42 -6.21 5.90
CA GLN A 24 -4.19 -7.20 6.96
C GLN A 24 -2.77 -7.80 6.94
N GLU A 25 -2.13 -7.90 5.77
CA GLU A 25 -0.74 -8.34 5.70
C GLU A 25 0.27 -7.28 6.17
N ALA A 26 -0.11 -6.01 6.11
CA ALA A 26 0.72 -4.89 6.58
C ALA A 26 0.39 -4.48 8.03
N ASP A 27 -0.88 -4.55 8.43
CA ASP A 27 -1.42 -4.29 9.77
C ASP A 27 -1.16 -5.49 10.68
N ALA A 28 0.03 -5.52 11.27
CA ALA A 28 0.45 -6.62 12.14
C ALA A 28 -0.24 -6.56 13.52
N ASN A 29 -0.64 -5.38 13.96
CA ASN A 29 -1.28 -5.15 15.25
C ASN A 29 -2.81 -5.30 15.19
N GLY A 30 -3.43 -5.24 14.01
CA GLY A 30 -4.87 -5.40 13.77
C GLY A 30 -5.71 -4.20 14.20
N ASP A 31 -5.11 -3.01 14.30
CA ASP A 31 -5.76 -1.76 14.70
C ASP A 31 -6.62 -1.15 13.59
N GLY A 32 -6.43 -1.58 12.33
CA GLY A 32 -7.09 -0.97 11.20
C GLY A 32 -6.40 0.31 10.70
N THR A 33 -5.21 0.63 11.22
CA THR A 33 -4.27 1.64 10.69
C THR A 33 -2.86 1.05 10.61
N ILE A 34 -2.09 1.39 9.57
CA ILE A 34 -0.69 0.96 9.44
C ILE A 34 0.20 2.07 9.97
N ASP A 35 0.88 1.80 11.08
CA ASP A 35 1.81 2.75 11.69
C ASP A 35 3.15 2.84 10.94
N VAL A 36 3.93 3.90 11.20
CA VAL A 36 5.35 4.01 10.80
C VAL A 36 6.12 2.73 11.12
N GLN A 37 5.85 2.15 12.30
CA GLN A 37 6.61 1.01 12.82
C GLN A 37 6.27 -0.27 12.07
N GLU A 38 5.00 -0.46 11.72
CA GLU A 38 4.53 -1.62 10.97
C GLU A 38 5.00 -1.55 9.52
N PHE A 39 4.89 -0.37 8.91
CA PHE A 39 5.42 -0.11 7.58
C PHE A 39 6.93 -0.31 7.52
N GLU A 40 7.69 0.20 8.51
CA GLU A 40 9.13 -0.03 8.60
C GLU A 40 9.46 -1.53 8.72
N ALA A 41 8.75 -2.26 9.58
CA ALA A 41 9.00 -3.68 9.80
C ALA A 41 8.68 -4.51 8.55
N HIS A 42 7.57 -4.22 7.89
CA HIS A 42 7.16 -4.88 6.66
C HIS A 42 8.14 -4.58 5.52
N MET A 43 8.53 -3.31 5.34
CA MET A 43 9.56 -2.94 4.37
C MET A 43 10.89 -3.63 4.67
N LYS A 44 11.33 -3.69 5.93
CA LYS A 44 12.55 -4.42 6.30
C LYS A 44 12.51 -5.86 5.84
N MET A 45 11.40 -6.56 6.12
CA MET A 45 11.22 -7.96 5.73
C MET A 45 11.28 -8.13 4.21
N VAL A 46 10.53 -7.32 3.47
CA VAL A 46 10.49 -7.40 2.00
C VAL A 46 11.86 -7.06 1.39
N TYR A 47 12.53 -6.02 1.91
CA TYR A 47 13.82 -5.56 1.40
C TYR A 47 14.97 -6.54 1.70
N GLU A 48 14.95 -7.18 2.87
CA GLU A 48 15.87 -8.28 3.18
C GLU A 48 15.65 -9.48 2.24
N ASP A 49 14.39 -9.82 1.93
CA ASP A 49 14.06 -10.94 1.04
C ASP A 49 14.54 -10.71 -0.41
N ILE A 50 14.42 -9.47 -0.89
CA ILE A 50 14.92 -9.05 -2.22
C ILE A 50 16.38 -8.56 -2.20
N SER A 51 17.07 -8.65 -1.07
CA SER A 51 18.47 -8.27 -0.86
C SER A 51 18.80 -6.80 -1.23
N ILE A 52 17.86 -5.87 -1.00
CA ILE A 52 18.02 -4.42 -1.19
C ILE A 52 18.21 -3.76 0.18
N PRO A 53 19.04 -2.70 0.30
CA PRO A 53 19.22 -2.00 1.57
C PRO A 53 17.91 -1.41 2.09
N THR A 54 17.64 -1.67 3.36
CA THR A 54 16.47 -1.13 4.08
C THR A 54 16.46 0.39 3.98
N PRO A 55 15.32 1.00 3.63
CA PRO A 55 15.24 2.46 3.53
C PRO A 55 15.56 3.11 4.88
N THR A 56 16.20 4.27 4.84
CA THR A 56 16.42 5.13 6.00
C THR A 56 15.10 5.75 6.46
N GLN A 57 15.04 6.16 7.73
CA GLN A 57 13.87 6.81 8.33
C GLN A 57 13.38 8.02 7.50
N GLU A 58 14.30 8.82 6.95
CA GLU A 58 13.99 9.94 6.04
C GLU A 58 13.26 9.50 4.75
N ASN A 59 13.64 8.35 4.20
CA ASN A 59 12.96 7.78 3.05
C ASN A 59 11.57 7.27 3.46
N MET A 60 11.45 6.63 4.62
CA MET A 60 10.15 6.20 5.15
C MET A 60 9.23 7.39 5.37
N GLU A 61 9.69 8.48 5.97
CA GLU A 61 8.90 9.71 6.14
C GLU A 61 8.47 10.31 4.80
N THR A 62 9.32 10.23 3.78
CA THR A 62 8.96 10.68 2.41
C THR A 62 7.91 9.76 1.78
N TYR A 63 8.10 8.44 1.90
CA TYR A 63 7.14 7.45 1.40
C TYR A 63 5.80 7.59 2.12
N MET A 64 5.83 7.68 3.45
CA MET A 64 4.63 7.91 4.25
C MET A 64 4.01 9.24 3.91
N GLY A 65 4.72 10.36 3.86
CA GLY A 65 4.12 11.65 3.51
C GLY A 65 3.53 11.72 2.09
N THR A 66 3.86 10.78 1.21
CA THR A 66 3.21 10.66 -0.11
C THR A 66 1.92 9.83 -0.05
N LEU A 67 1.78 8.96 0.94
CA LEU A 67 0.66 8.02 1.12
C LEU A 67 -0.33 8.48 2.19
N ASP A 68 0.19 8.96 3.30
CA ASP A 68 -0.44 9.59 4.46
C ASP A 68 -0.84 11.03 4.08
N ILE A 69 -2.03 11.15 3.50
CA ILE A 69 -2.60 12.41 3.00
C ILE A 69 -2.99 13.30 4.19
N ASN A 70 -3.44 12.70 5.29
CA ASN A 70 -3.85 13.41 6.49
C ASN A 70 -2.67 13.80 7.40
N SER A 71 -1.47 13.25 7.15
CA SER A 71 -0.23 13.46 7.91
C SER A 71 -0.37 13.13 9.40
N ASP A 72 -1.16 12.11 9.74
CA ASP A 72 -1.32 11.60 11.11
C ASP A 72 -0.21 10.60 11.51
N GLY A 73 0.70 10.28 10.57
CA GLY A 73 1.80 9.33 10.74
C GLY A 73 1.36 7.87 10.63
N LYS A 74 0.16 7.65 10.10
CA LYS A 74 -0.57 6.38 10.04
C LYS A 74 -1.32 6.30 8.74
N LEU A 75 -1.35 5.12 8.12
CA LEU A 75 -2.14 4.84 6.93
C LEU A 75 -3.46 4.20 7.33
N ASP A 76 -4.55 4.95 7.21
CA ASP A 76 -5.88 4.38 7.44
C ASP A 76 -6.43 3.63 6.22
N LYS A 77 -7.50 2.84 6.41
CA LYS A 77 -8.10 2.05 5.32
C LYS A 77 -8.51 2.90 4.11
N ASP A 78 -8.87 4.17 4.31
CA ASP A 78 -9.35 5.04 3.24
C ASP A 78 -8.16 5.53 2.39
N GLU A 79 -7.06 5.89 3.05
CA GLU A 79 -5.80 6.22 2.40
C GLU A 79 -5.17 5.02 1.69
N PHE A 80 -5.16 3.86 2.34
CA PHE A 80 -4.66 2.63 1.74
C PHE A 80 -5.50 2.19 0.54
N LYS A 81 -6.83 2.33 0.62
CA LYS A 81 -7.72 2.10 -0.53
C LYS A 81 -7.37 3.02 -1.69
N LYS A 82 -7.16 4.32 -1.46
CA LYS A 82 -6.74 5.27 -2.50
C LYS A 82 -5.40 4.89 -3.10
N TYR A 83 -4.45 4.45 -2.27
CA TYR A 83 -3.15 3.96 -2.73
C TYR A 83 -3.27 2.74 -3.63
N VAL A 84 -4.02 1.71 -3.21
CA VAL A 84 -4.25 0.49 -4.02
C VAL A 84 -4.91 0.85 -5.35
N VAL A 85 -5.88 1.76 -5.34
CA VAL A 85 -6.51 2.27 -6.57
C VAL A 85 -5.50 3.00 -7.47
N ASP A 86 -4.66 3.90 -6.94
CA ASP A 86 -3.62 4.60 -7.71
C ASP A 86 -2.59 3.63 -8.30
N MET A 87 -2.15 2.67 -7.50
CA MET A 87 -1.19 1.64 -7.89
C MET A 87 -1.74 0.77 -9.03
N LEU A 88 -3.00 0.31 -8.90
CA LEU A 88 -3.70 -0.44 -9.93
C LEU A 88 -3.85 0.38 -11.23
N ASN A 89 -4.13 1.68 -11.14
CA ASN A 89 -4.19 2.57 -12.30
C ASN A 89 -2.82 2.74 -12.96
N LYS A 90 -1.74 2.92 -12.19
CA LYS A 90 -0.37 3.02 -12.72
C LYS A 90 0.11 1.74 -13.40
N ASP A 91 -0.17 0.57 -12.82
CA ASP A 91 0.19 -0.73 -13.42
C ASP A 91 -0.54 -0.93 -14.75
N LYS A 92 -1.79 -0.48 -14.84
CA LYS A 92 -2.56 -0.43 -16.08
C LYS A 92 -1.89 0.48 -17.12
N GLU A 93 -1.55 1.73 -16.77
CA GLU A 93 -0.93 2.70 -17.70
C GLU A 93 0.45 2.25 -18.21
N SER A 94 1.27 1.68 -17.33
CA SER A 94 2.63 1.24 -17.67
C SER A 94 2.67 0.00 -18.58
N ARG A 95 1.57 -0.76 -18.66
CA ARG A 95 1.45 -1.95 -19.52
C ARG A 95 0.67 -1.70 -20.80
N THR A 96 -0.06 -0.59 -20.88
CA THR A 96 -0.73 -0.13 -22.12
C THR A 96 0.15 0.75 -23.00
N SER A 97 1.38 1.07 -22.56
CA SER A 97 2.38 1.85 -23.34
C SER A 97 3.35 0.98 -24.12
#